data_AF-A0A958ZK96-F1
#
_entry.id   AF-A0A958ZK96-F1
#
_cell.length_a   1.000
_cell.length_b   1.000
_cell.length_c   1.000
_cell.angle_alpha   90.00
_cell.angle_beta   90.00
_cell.angle_gamma   90.00
#
_symmetry.space_group_name_H-M   'P 1'
#
loop_
_entity.id
_entity.type
_entity.pdbx_description
1 polymer ?
#
loop_
_entity_poly.entity_id
_entity_poly.type
_entity_poly.pdbx_seq_one_letter_code
_entity_poly.pdbx_strand_id
1 'polypeptide(L)'
;IPVFGLGDATNSLVSNLLGQQRPGEVFIVLKRVIVISLLIVLAVQPVYWLGYRQIFSLFGATEQQADMGKIPLLIVFTSLFLFSTVIMGFRAIAGTGKTAVCLWIEGISVSLYIYCVWWLCQRDGATLNTVWLAEYIYFGIFGILVFTYLKFGKWQLSKV
;
A
#
# COMPACT_ATOMS: atom_id res chain seq x y z
N ILE A 1 -0.73 11.54 -4.14
CA ILE A 1 -1.78 10.53 -3.84
C ILE A 1 -2.24 10.75 -2.40
N PRO A 2 -3.53 11.03 -2.15
CA PRO A 2 -4.07 11.35 -0.80
C PRO A 2 -3.73 10.32 0.28
N VAL A 3 -3.54 9.07 -0.14
CA VAL A 3 -3.12 7.94 0.70
C VAL A 3 -1.87 8.27 1.52
N PHE A 4 -0.84 8.90 0.94
CA PHE A 4 0.36 9.24 1.72
C PHE A 4 0.08 10.30 2.79
N GLY A 5 -0.75 11.31 2.47
CA GLY A 5 -1.16 12.32 3.45
C GLY A 5 -1.99 11.75 4.61
N LEU A 6 -2.89 10.81 4.33
CA LEU A 6 -3.62 10.05 5.36
C LEU A 6 -2.68 9.16 6.18
N GLY A 7 -1.67 8.59 5.55
CA GLY A 7 -0.63 7.82 6.23
C GLY A 7 0.15 8.66 7.22
N ASP A 8 0.58 9.87 6.84
CA ASP A 8 1.29 10.77 7.73
C ASP A 8 0.40 11.28 8.87
N ALA A 9 -0.87 11.59 8.58
CA ALA A 9 -1.85 11.89 9.63
C ALA A 9 -2.04 10.71 10.60
N THR A 10 -2.04 9.47 10.10
CA THR A 10 -2.11 8.26 10.94
C THR A 10 -0.90 8.17 11.86
N ASN A 11 0.30 8.40 11.35
CA ASN A 11 1.52 8.41 12.16
C ASN A 11 1.41 9.41 13.32
N SER A 12 1.04 10.66 13.03
CA SER A 12 0.86 11.68 14.06
C SER A 12 -0.24 11.35 15.06
N LEU A 13 -1.38 10.81 14.62
CA LEU A 13 -2.49 10.41 15.50
C LEU A 13 -2.08 9.27 16.44
N VAL A 14 -1.38 8.26 15.94
CA VAL A 14 -0.91 7.13 16.75
C VAL A 14 0.14 7.59 17.75
N SER A 15 1.11 8.40 17.31
CA SER A 15 2.12 8.97 18.21
C SER A 15 1.48 9.81 19.32
N ASN A 16 0.51 10.66 18.99
CA ASN A 16 -0.23 11.47 19.95
C ASN A 16 -1.02 10.60 20.97
N LEU A 17 -1.73 9.57 20.50
CA LEU A 17 -2.47 8.66 21.38
C LEU A 17 -1.56 7.91 22.37
N LEU A 18 -0.38 7.50 21.91
CA LEU A 18 0.62 6.88 22.78
C LEU A 18 1.16 7.87 23.82
N GLY A 19 1.43 9.12 23.41
CA GLY A 19 1.81 10.20 24.32
C GLY A 19 0.73 10.50 25.39
N GLN A 20 -0.55 10.35 25.02
CA GLN A 20 -1.68 10.48 25.95
C GLN A 20 -1.95 9.24 26.80
N GLN A 21 -1.13 8.19 26.71
CA GLN A 21 -1.33 6.91 27.41
C GLN A 21 -2.68 6.23 27.06
N ARG A 22 -3.16 6.40 25.82
CA ARG A 22 -4.40 5.80 25.29
C ARG A 22 -4.13 4.77 24.17
N PRO A 23 -3.29 3.74 24.39
CA PRO A 23 -2.95 2.76 23.34
C PRO A 23 -4.16 1.94 22.86
N GLY A 24 -5.21 1.80 23.69
CA GLY A 24 -6.45 1.10 23.32
C GLY A 24 -7.22 1.74 22.16
N GLU A 25 -7.01 3.04 21.90
CA GLU A 25 -7.71 3.76 20.85
C GLU A 25 -7.01 3.71 19.49
N VAL A 26 -5.75 3.27 19.46
CA VAL A 26 -4.93 3.19 18.23
C VAL A 26 -5.63 2.35 17.16
N PHE A 27 -6.18 1.19 17.53
CA PHE A 27 -6.91 0.34 16.57
C PHE A 27 -8.23 0.95 16.10
N ILE A 28 -8.90 1.74 16.95
CA ILE A 28 -10.15 2.41 16.59
C ILE A 28 -9.86 3.48 15.54
N VAL A 29 -8.84 4.31 15.79
CA VAL A 29 -8.40 5.33 14.83
C VAL A 29 -7.89 4.69 13.54
N LEU A 30 -7.05 3.66 13.64
CA LEU A 30 -6.52 2.95 12.47
C LEU A 30 -7.64 2.40 11.57
N LYS A 31 -8.67 1.76 12.15
CA LYS A 31 -9.82 1.28 11.38
C LYS A 31 -10.56 2.42 10.68
N ARG A 32 -10.77 3.55 11.36
CA ARG A 32 -11.42 4.73 10.78
C ARG A 32 -10.63 5.30 9.62
N VAL A 33 -9.31 5.45 9.76
CA VAL A 33 -8.48 6.00 8.68
C VAL A 33 -8.38 5.03 7.51
N ILE A 34 -8.31 3.71 7.75
CA ILE A 34 -8.37 2.71 6.68
C ILE A 34 -9.68 2.83 5.89
N VAL A 35 -10.84 2.94 6.57
CA VAL A 35 -12.13 3.10 5.89
C VAL A 35 -12.18 4.38 5.06
N ILE A 36 -11.73 5.51 5.62
CA ILE A 36 -11.66 6.79 4.89
C ILE A 36 -10.76 6.66 3.66
N SER A 37 -9.58 6.05 3.80
CA SER A 37 -8.64 5.87 2.70
C SER A 37 -9.22 4.96 1.61
N LEU A 38 -9.91 3.88 1.98
CA LEU A 38 -10.59 2.99 1.04
C LEU A 38 -11.73 3.70 0.29
N LEU A 39 -12.51 4.54 0.97
CA LEU A 39 -13.56 5.34 0.33
C LEU A 39 -12.98 6.34 -0.67
N ILE A 40 -11.86 6.97 -0.35
CA ILE A 40 -11.16 7.88 -1.28
C ILE A 40 -10.63 7.10 -2.47
N VAL A 41 -9.97 5.96 -2.26
CA VAL A 41 -9.48 5.11 -3.36
C VAL A 41 -10.64 4.69 -4.26
N LEU A 42 -11.75 4.25 -3.67
CA LEU A 42 -12.97 3.86 -4.40
C LEU A 42 -13.55 5.01 -5.21
N ALA A 43 -13.59 6.23 -4.65
CA ALA A 43 -14.12 7.40 -5.35
C ALA A 43 -13.27 7.82 -6.55
N VAL A 44 -11.96 7.53 -6.54
CA VAL A 44 -11.06 7.89 -7.64
C VAL A 44 -11.06 6.82 -8.75
N GLN A 45 -11.43 5.57 -8.47
CA GLN A 45 -11.45 4.47 -9.47
C GLN A 45 -12.22 4.80 -10.77
N PRO A 46 -13.44 5.38 -10.74
CA PRO A 46 -14.20 5.65 -11.96
C PRO A 46 -13.49 6.62 -12.90
N VAL A 47 -12.75 7.59 -12.34
CA VAL A 47 -11.97 8.57 -13.12
C VAL A 47 -10.90 7.86 -13.94
N TYR A 48 -10.24 6.87 -13.34
CA TYR A 48 -9.23 6.07 -14.03
C TYR A 48 -9.82 5.09 -15.05
N TRP A 49 -10.96 4.50 -14.74
CA TRP A 49 -11.61 3.52 -15.62
C TRP A 49 -12.15 4.16 -16.90
N LEU A 50 -12.76 5.34 -16.77
CA LEU A 50 -13.32 6.09 -17.90
C LEU A 50 -12.27 6.96 -18.61
N GLY A 51 -11.24 7.42 -17.87
CA GLY A 51 -10.22 8.36 -18.35
C GLY A 51 -8.92 7.73 -18.84
N TYR A 52 -8.85 6.39 -19.00
CA TYR A 52 -7.59 5.71 -19.28
C TYR A 52 -6.90 6.22 -20.56
N ARG A 53 -7.65 6.50 -21.63
CA ARG A 53 -7.11 7.02 -22.90
C ARG A 53 -6.50 8.40 -22.74
N GLN A 54 -7.16 9.28 -22.00
CA GLN A 54 -6.70 10.63 -21.71
C GLN A 54 -5.41 10.59 -20.91
N ILE A 55 -5.33 9.70 -19.91
CA ILE A 55 -4.11 9.50 -19.12
C ILE A 55 -2.95 9.09 -20.02
N PHE A 56 -3.13 8.10 -20.88
CA PHE A 56 -2.09 7.67 -21.82
C PHE A 56 -1.71 8.76 -22.83
N SER A 57 -2.68 9.55 -23.32
CA SER A 57 -2.41 10.65 -24.25
C SER A 57 -1.57 11.78 -23.63
N LEU A 58 -1.67 12.01 -22.32
CA LEU A 58 -0.82 12.97 -21.61
C LEU A 58 0.66 12.56 -21.61
N PHE A 59 0.93 11.27 -21.70
CA PHE A 59 2.28 10.71 -21.85
C PHE A 59 2.73 10.57 -23.31
N GLY A 60 1.94 11.07 -24.27
CA GLY A 60 2.24 10.99 -25.70
C GLY A 60 2.08 9.59 -26.29
N ALA A 61 1.36 8.68 -25.62
CA ALA A 61 1.14 7.32 -26.12
C ALA A 61 0.11 7.30 -27.26
N THR A 62 0.33 6.42 -28.24
CA THR A 62 -0.64 6.17 -29.32
C THR A 62 -1.84 5.38 -28.79
N GLU A 63 -2.97 5.39 -29.52
CA GLU A 63 -4.16 4.63 -29.11
C GLU A 63 -3.87 3.13 -28.94
N GLN A 64 -3.03 2.56 -29.80
CA GLN A 64 -2.63 1.15 -29.72
C GLN A 64 -1.84 0.86 -28.45
N GLN A 65 -0.94 1.75 -28.04
CA GLN A 65 -0.21 1.64 -26.77
C GLN A 65 -1.13 1.80 -25.56
N ALA A 66 -2.10 2.72 -25.64
CA ALA A 66 -3.08 2.93 -24.57
C ALA A 66 -3.96 1.68 -24.35
N ASP A 67 -4.39 1.02 -25.43
CA ASP A 67 -5.19 -0.20 -25.34
C ASP A 67 -4.37 -1.39 -24.82
N MET A 68 -3.08 -1.50 -25.16
CA MET A 68 -2.16 -2.48 -24.55
C MET A 68 -1.94 -2.22 -23.05
N GLY A 69 -1.84 -0.95 -22.65
CA GLY A 69 -1.61 -0.53 -21.27
C GLY A 69 -2.85 -0.60 -20.37
N LYS A 70 -4.05 -0.78 -20.95
CA LYS A 70 -5.32 -0.79 -20.21
C LYS A 70 -5.37 -1.87 -19.12
N ILE A 71 -5.02 -3.11 -19.44
CA ILE A 71 -5.09 -4.23 -18.48
C ILE A 71 -4.08 -4.06 -17.33
N PRO A 72 -2.78 -3.79 -17.60
CA PRO A 72 -1.81 -3.45 -16.55
C PRO A 72 -2.28 -2.31 -15.65
N LEU A 73 -2.83 -1.26 -16.26
CA LEU A 73 -3.32 -0.10 -15.53
C LEU A 73 -4.46 -0.47 -14.56
N LEU A 74 -5.39 -1.32 -14.98
CA LEU A 74 -6.44 -1.84 -14.11
C LEU A 74 -5.88 -2.69 -12.96
N ILE A 75 -4.87 -3.52 -13.22
CA ILE A 75 -4.17 -4.34 -12.21
C ILE A 75 -3.57 -3.44 -11.12
N VAL A 76 -2.88 -2.35 -11.52
CA VAL A 76 -2.29 -1.39 -10.59
C VAL A 76 -3.36 -0.65 -9.80
N PHE A 77 -4.41 -0.17 -10.46
CA PHE A 77 -5.45 0.56 -9.73
C PHE A 77 -6.21 -0.33 -8.76
N THR A 78 -6.44 -1.59 -9.09
CA THR A 78 -7.07 -2.54 -8.16
C THR A 78 -6.14 -2.94 -7.01
N SER A 79 -4.82 -2.98 -7.23
CA SER A 79 -3.86 -3.21 -6.14
C SER A 79 -3.77 -2.03 -5.15
N LEU A 80 -4.18 -0.82 -5.55
CA LEU A 80 -4.23 0.35 -4.65
C LEU A 80 -5.14 0.16 -3.43
N PHE A 81 -6.17 -0.68 -3.50
CA PHE A 81 -7.01 -0.99 -2.34
C PHE A 81 -6.21 -1.69 -1.24
N LEU A 82 -5.36 -2.65 -1.63
CA LEU A 82 -4.44 -3.32 -0.71
C LEU A 82 -3.39 -2.34 -0.22
N PHE A 83 -2.72 -1.63 -1.14
CA PHE A 83 -1.70 -0.65 -0.79
C PHE A 83 -2.20 0.38 0.25
N SER A 84 -3.37 0.96 0.00
CA SER A 84 -4.01 1.91 0.90
C SER A 84 -4.25 1.35 2.29
N THR A 85 -4.58 0.08 2.43
CA THR A 85 -4.83 -0.54 3.74
C THR A 85 -3.52 -0.82 4.45
N VAL A 86 -2.55 -1.38 3.73
CA VAL A 86 -1.23 -1.74 4.26
C VAL A 86 -0.45 -0.51 4.71
N ILE A 87 -0.48 0.57 3.94
CA ILE A 87 0.28 1.79 4.26
C ILE A 87 -0.25 2.49 5.51
N MET A 88 -1.56 2.46 5.79
CA MET A 88 -2.09 2.99 7.06
C MET A 88 -1.58 2.18 8.24
N GLY A 89 -1.58 0.84 8.12
CA GLY A 89 -1.02 -0.04 9.14
C GLY A 89 0.48 0.20 9.35
N PHE A 90 1.24 0.30 8.27
CA PHE A 90 2.69 0.56 8.34
C PHE A 90 2.99 1.91 9.00
N ARG A 91 2.26 2.96 8.64
CA ARG A 91 2.40 4.29 9.24
C ARG A 91 1.98 4.32 10.70
N ALA A 92 1.00 3.50 11.09
CA ALA A 92 0.68 3.30 12.50
C ALA A 92 1.86 2.68 13.27
N ILE A 93 2.54 1.66 12.73
CA ILE A 93 3.74 1.07 13.35
C ILE A 93 4.87 2.11 13.44
N ALA A 94 5.06 2.92 12.40
CA ALA A 94 6.04 4.01 12.43
C ALA A 94 5.73 5.01 13.55
N GLY A 95 4.44 5.32 13.76
CA GLY A 95 3.97 6.20 14.84
C GLY A 95 4.17 5.64 16.25
N THR A 96 4.45 4.35 16.42
CA THR A 96 4.83 3.77 17.73
C THR A 96 6.31 3.96 18.08
N GLY A 97 7.09 4.61 17.22
CA GLY A 97 8.53 4.82 17.39
C GLY A 97 9.40 3.59 17.09
N LYS A 98 8.82 2.51 16.53
CA LYS A 98 9.54 1.26 16.21
C LYS A 98 10.09 1.28 14.78
N THR A 99 10.91 2.28 14.48
CA THR A 99 11.49 2.48 13.13
C THR A 99 12.33 1.29 12.67
N ALA A 100 13.09 0.65 13.57
CA ALA A 100 13.86 -0.56 13.25
C ALA A 100 12.96 -1.72 12.76
N VAL A 101 11.78 -1.89 13.36
CA VAL A 101 10.81 -2.90 12.90
C VAL A 101 10.26 -2.53 11.53
N CYS A 102 9.96 -1.25 11.31
CA CYS A 102 9.51 -0.77 10.01
C CYS A 102 10.56 -1.09 8.93
N LEU A 103 11.84 -0.83 9.23
CA LEU A 103 12.96 -1.11 8.32
C LEU A 103 13.06 -2.61 8.01
N TRP A 104 12.93 -3.49 9.00
CA TRP A 104 12.94 -4.94 8.77
C TRP A 104 11.76 -5.40 7.91
N ILE A 105 10.55 -4.92 8.19
CA ILE A 105 9.36 -5.26 7.41
C ILE A 105 9.52 -4.80 5.96
N GLU A 106 9.94 -3.55 5.76
CA GLU A 106 10.15 -2.97 4.43
C GLU A 106 11.27 -3.70 3.67
N GLY A 107 12.41 -3.94 4.32
CA GLY A 107 13.54 -4.65 3.72
C GLY A 107 13.20 -6.07 3.28
N ILE A 108 12.48 -6.84 4.11
CA ILE A 108 12.02 -8.19 3.75
C ILE A 108 11.04 -8.12 2.57
N SER A 109 10.08 -7.20 2.63
CA SER A 109 9.03 -7.08 1.60
C SER A 109 9.62 -6.69 0.25
N VAL A 110 10.53 -5.71 0.22
CA VAL A 110 11.22 -5.26 -1.01
C VAL A 110 12.13 -6.35 -1.56
N SER A 111 12.88 -7.06 -0.71
CA SER A 111 13.76 -8.15 -1.15
C SER A 111 12.96 -9.28 -1.82
N LEU A 112 11.83 -9.68 -1.23
CA LEU A 112 10.94 -10.69 -1.79
C LEU A 112 10.28 -10.21 -3.09
N TYR A 113 9.91 -8.94 -3.18
CA TYR A 113 9.37 -8.35 -4.39
C TYR A 113 10.36 -8.38 -5.55
N ILE A 114 11.61 -7.94 -5.32
CA ILE A 114 12.66 -7.96 -6.35
C ILE A 114 12.91 -9.39 -6.83
N TYR A 115 13.01 -10.34 -5.91
CA TYR A 115 13.17 -11.75 -6.25
C TYR A 115 11.99 -12.28 -7.09
N CYS A 116 10.75 -11.96 -6.70
CA CYS A 116 9.55 -12.39 -7.39
C CYS A 116 9.47 -11.82 -8.82
N VAL A 117 9.72 -10.53 -8.99
CA VAL A 117 9.74 -9.88 -10.31
C VAL A 117 10.85 -10.45 -11.17
N TRP A 118 12.06 -10.60 -10.64
CA TRP A 118 13.17 -11.21 -11.35
C TRP A 118 12.82 -12.63 -11.83
N TRP A 119 12.24 -13.45 -10.96
CA TRP A 119 11.82 -14.81 -11.32
C TRP A 119 10.70 -14.83 -12.36
N LEU A 120 9.73 -13.92 -12.29
CA LEU A 120 8.66 -13.79 -13.29
C LEU A 120 9.20 -13.36 -14.66
N CYS A 121 10.17 -12.45 -14.70
CA CYS A 121 10.78 -11.97 -15.95
C CYS A 121 11.59 -13.06 -16.66
N GLN A 122 12.16 -14.02 -15.93
CA GLN A 122 12.94 -15.11 -16.49
C GLN A 122 12.08 -16.25 -17.07
N ARG A 123 10.75 -16.22 -16.92
CA ARG A 123 9.86 -17.23 -17.51
C ARG A 123 9.57 -16.91 -18.97
N ASP A 124 9.76 -17.91 -19.83
CA ASP A 124 9.36 -17.83 -21.23
C ASP A 124 7.86 -17.52 -21.36
N GLY A 125 7.53 -16.49 -22.14
CA GLY A 125 6.15 -16.04 -22.35
C GLY A 125 5.58 -15.14 -21.25
N ALA A 126 6.40 -14.60 -20.33
CA ALA A 126 5.96 -13.62 -19.36
C ALA A 126 5.38 -12.36 -20.05
N THR A 127 4.07 -12.15 -19.92
CA THR A 127 3.42 -10.94 -20.41
C THR A 127 3.57 -9.80 -19.40
N LEU A 128 3.47 -8.55 -19.89
CA LEU A 128 3.47 -7.36 -19.03
C LEU A 128 2.43 -7.48 -17.90
N ASN A 129 1.25 -8.03 -18.19
CA ASN A 129 0.18 -8.24 -17.21
C ASN A 129 0.63 -9.15 -16.05
N THR A 130 1.36 -10.23 -16.36
CA THR A 130 1.85 -11.18 -15.36
C THR A 130 2.84 -10.55 -14.40
N VAL A 131 3.72 -9.67 -14.91
CA VAL A 131 4.68 -8.94 -14.07
C VAL A 131 3.96 -7.97 -13.14
N TRP A 132 2.95 -7.25 -13.63
CA TRP A 132 2.16 -6.34 -12.78
C TRP A 132 1.33 -7.04 -11.70
N LEU A 133 0.99 -8.33 -11.87
CA LEU A 133 0.37 -9.10 -10.80
C LEU A 133 1.30 -9.28 -9.58
N ALA A 134 2.61 -9.08 -9.74
CA ALA A 134 3.56 -9.11 -8.62
C ALA A 134 3.25 -8.03 -7.55
N GLU A 135 2.56 -6.94 -7.92
CA GLU A 135 2.10 -5.92 -6.97
C GLU A 135 1.17 -6.52 -5.89
N TYR A 136 0.31 -7.47 -6.27
CA TYR A 136 -0.56 -8.15 -5.32
C TYR A 136 0.23 -9.02 -4.34
N ILE A 137 1.29 -9.68 -4.83
CA ILE A 137 2.17 -10.49 -4.00
C ILE A 137 2.91 -9.59 -3.01
N TYR A 138 3.44 -8.47 -3.49
CA TYR A 138 4.13 -7.49 -2.68
C TYR A 138 3.24 -6.93 -1.56
N PHE A 139 2.08 -6.36 -1.90
CA PHE A 139 1.17 -5.82 -0.89
C PHE A 139 0.57 -6.89 0.00
N GLY A 140 0.39 -8.12 -0.50
CA GLY A 140 -0.04 -9.26 0.30
C GLY A 140 0.97 -9.59 1.40
N ILE A 141 2.24 -9.81 1.03
CA ILE A 141 3.31 -10.12 1.99
C ILE A 141 3.54 -8.94 2.93
N PHE A 142 3.64 -7.72 2.39
CA PHE A 142 3.85 -6.52 3.20
C PHE A 142 2.70 -6.31 4.19
N GLY A 143 1.46 -6.50 3.74
CA GLY A 143 0.27 -6.46 4.58
C GLY A 143 0.26 -7.51 5.67
N ILE A 144 0.60 -8.76 5.34
CA ILE A 144 0.70 -9.84 6.33
C ILE A 144 1.69 -9.46 7.43
N LEU A 145 2.89 -8.99 7.07
CA LEU A 145 3.91 -8.60 8.05
C LEU A 145 3.44 -7.42 8.93
N VAL A 146 2.87 -6.39 8.31
CA VAL A 146 2.34 -5.21 9.01
C VAL A 146 1.22 -5.58 10.00
N PHE A 147 0.17 -6.27 9.53
CA PHE A 147 -0.98 -6.59 10.37
C PHE A 147 -0.68 -7.66 11.42
N THR A 148 0.24 -8.59 11.13
CA THR A 148 0.72 -9.56 12.13
C THR A 148 1.49 -8.83 13.24
N TYR A 149 2.37 -7.90 12.90
CA TYR A 149 3.07 -7.10 13.89
C TYR A 149 2.13 -6.22 14.71
N LEU A 150 1.14 -5.57 14.08
CA LEU A 150 0.13 -4.80 14.81
C LEU A 150 -0.71 -5.69 15.74
N LYS A 151 -1.06 -6.92 15.34
CA LYS A 151 -1.90 -7.79 16.17
C LYS A 151 -1.15 -8.43 17.35
N PHE A 152 0.09 -8.87 17.13
CA PHE A 152 0.84 -9.69 18.11
C PHE A 152 2.10 -9.00 18.66
N GLY A 153 2.53 -7.90 18.05
CA GLY A 153 3.73 -7.18 18.46
C GLY A 153 3.54 -6.45 19.79
N LYS A 154 4.62 -6.37 20.56
CA LYS A 154 4.70 -5.61 21.82
C LYS A 154 4.87 -4.10 21.59
N TRP A 155 4.10 -3.52 20.67
CA TRP A 155 4.17 -2.09 20.35
C TRP A 155 3.46 -1.22 21.39
N GLN A 156 2.48 -1.78 22.12
CA GLN A 156 1.75 -1.09 23.20
C GLN A 156 2.62 -0.77 24.42
N LEU A 157 3.74 -1.48 24.58
CA LEU A 157 4.72 -1.26 25.66
C LEU A 157 5.79 -0.23 25.26
N SER A 158 5.69 0.33 24.05
CA SER A 158 6.60 1.38 23.59
C SER A 158 6.33 2.65 24.40
N LYS A 159 7.24 3.00 25.31
CA LYS A 159 7.33 4.36 25.86
C LYS A 159 7.96 5.21 24.75
N VAL A 160 7.14 6.06 24.14
CA VAL A 160 7.62 7.19 23.34
C VAL A 160 8.21 8.22 24.27
#